data_AF-A0A1V5MSL8-F1
#
_entry.id   AF-A0A1V5MSL8-F1
#
_cell.length_a   1.000
_cell.length_b   1.000
_cell.length_c   1.000
_cell.angle_alpha   90.00
_cell.angle_beta   90.00
_cell.angle_gamma   90.00
#
_symmetry.space_group_name_H-M   'P 1'
#
loop_
_entity.id
_entity.type
_entity.pdbx_description
1 polymer ?
#
loop_
_entity_poly.entity_id
_entity_poly.type
_entity_poly.pdbx_seq_one_letter_code
_entity_poly.pdbx_strand_id
1 'polypeptide(L)'
;MSGNNVIYTIPDGVELIDVKYRELGYPSAFTGQFQCDDPFYNRLWMKARRTLYLNMFDNYMDCPEREQALWWGDVVNQSGECFYTLDTVSHALIRKSIITLVKWQRADSTLFSPPSRIWNAELPQQILASIGWYGFWNYFMNTNDSATIREAYPAVRTYLGLWKLGTNGLVVHRKGGWDWGDWGTNVDIAILDNCWYYLALKAAIPMAILSGYPQDTAAYVTHMRSLETHFAPTFWQADERCYRSTKLTTPDDRANAMAVVSGLATPDQYPGILHVLNTQTFASPYLEKYVLEACCLMNADTLALKRMKNRYTDMVNSRYSTLWEVWDGLKGGTINHGWNAPNTILSQYIAGLSPLQPGWTTFQVKPRLGGLTNVTQHVTTPHGPITVTHDYYGRTFIMHLSIPPNTQAHVVLPTTQLNHPSTTLRLNDTLIKPQDPFILKPGTYCIQVTTVDTN
;
A
#
# COMPACT_ATOMS: atom_id res chain seq x y z
N MET A 1 -8.06 -16.12 16.13
CA MET A 1 -9.42 -15.56 16.38
C MET A 1 -9.39 -14.04 16.31
N SER A 2 -10.43 -13.41 15.76
CA SER A 2 -10.60 -11.95 15.64
C SER A 2 -10.93 -11.23 16.97
N GLY A 3 -11.22 -12.00 18.03
CA GLY A 3 -11.77 -11.51 19.29
C GLY A 3 -13.28 -11.75 19.46
N ASN A 4 -13.84 -12.70 18.70
CA ASN A 4 -15.19 -13.20 18.90
C ASN A 4 -15.31 -14.02 20.19
N ASN A 5 -16.51 -14.01 20.78
CA ASN A 5 -16.85 -14.85 21.92
C ASN A 5 -17.48 -16.16 21.41
N VAL A 6 -17.08 -17.28 22.01
CA VAL A 6 -17.78 -18.55 21.86
C VAL A 6 -18.52 -18.82 23.16
N ILE A 7 -19.85 -18.93 23.09
CA ILE A 7 -20.70 -19.14 24.26
C ILE A 7 -21.14 -20.61 24.25
N TYR A 8 -20.87 -21.33 25.34
CA TYR A 8 -21.26 -22.72 25.52
C TYR A 8 -22.39 -22.81 26.55
N THR A 9 -23.43 -23.58 26.24
CA THR A 9 -24.45 -24.01 27.21
C THR A 9 -24.22 -25.48 27.51
N ILE A 10 -23.85 -25.80 28.76
CA ILE A 10 -23.52 -27.15 29.18
C ILE A 10 -24.77 -27.78 29.83
N PRO A 11 -25.29 -28.91 29.31
CA PRO A 11 -26.46 -29.57 29.89
C PRO A 11 -26.19 -30.14 31.29
N ASP A 12 -27.25 -30.30 32.10
CA ASP A 12 -27.16 -30.95 33.41
C ASP A 12 -26.58 -32.37 33.29
N GLY A 13 -25.66 -32.70 34.20
CA GLY A 13 -24.97 -33.99 34.21
C GLY A 13 -23.78 -34.10 33.26
N VAL A 14 -23.45 -33.04 32.49
CA VAL A 14 -22.23 -33.00 31.67
C VAL A 14 -21.09 -32.31 32.44
N GLU A 15 -19.97 -33.01 32.57
CA GLU A 15 -18.72 -32.46 33.09
C GLU A 15 -17.89 -31.86 31.93
N LEU A 16 -17.60 -30.55 32.00
CA LEU A 16 -16.72 -29.88 31.05
C LEU A 16 -15.26 -30.11 31.45
N ILE A 17 -14.55 -30.97 30.70
CA ILE A 17 -13.13 -31.28 30.98
C ILE A 17 -12.21 -30.13 30.53
N ASP A 18 -12.31 -29.71 29.26
CA ASP A 18 -11.50 -28.63 28.70
C ASP A 18 -12.14 -28.05 27.43
N VAL A 19 -11.88 -26.78 27.15
CA VAL A 19 -12.26 -26.08 25.92
C VAL A 19 -10.99 -25.72 25.15
N LYS A 20 -10.75 -26.42 24.04
CA LYS A 20 -9.59 -26.19 23.17
C LYS A 20 -10.02 -25.60 21.83
N TYR A 21 -9.12 -24.86 21.20
CA TYR A 21 -9.29 -24.43 19.82
C TYR A 21 -8.04 -24.74 19.00
N ARG A 22 -8.20 -24.89 17.68
CA ARG A 22 -7.10 -24.98 16.72
C ARG A 22 -7.21 -23.82 15.76
N GLU A 23 -6.23 -22.93 15.79
CA GLU A 23 -6.11 -21.90 14.76
C GLU A 23 -5.66 -22.55 13.45
N LEU A 24 -6.38 -22.23 12.38
CA LEU A 24 -6.06 -22.63 11.02
C LEU A 24 -5.86 -21.36 10.20
N GLY A 25 -4.83 -21.35 9.36
CA GLY A 25 -4.46 -20.25 8.49
C GLY A 25 -3.49 -20.73 7.43
N TYR A 26 -3.18 -19.88 6.45
CA TYR A 26 -2.16 -20.19 5.45
C TYR A 26 -0.81 -20.47 6.14
N PRO A 27 -0.03 -21.48 5.70
CA PRO A 27 1.20 -21.92 6.37
C PRO A 27 2.38 -20.95 6.11
N SER A 28 2.35 -19.78 6.76
CA SER A 28 3.41 -18.77 6.71
C SER A 28 3.74 -18.27 8.12
N ALA A 29 5.00 -17.88 8.33
CA ALA A 29 5.51 -17.37 9.60
C ALA A 29 5.55 -15.82 9.64
N PHE A 30 5.33 -15.25 10.83
CA PHE A 30 5.53 -13.83 11.11
C PHE A 30 7.02 -13.49 11.24
N THR A 31 7.73 -13.39 10.12
CA THR A 31 9.14 -13.00 10.12
C THR A 31 9.33 -11.49 10.09
N GLY A 32 8.39 -10.73 9.52
CA GLY A 32 8.42 -9.28 9.52
C GLY A 32 8.16 -8.68 10.89
N GLN A 33 8.85 -7.58 11.20
CA GLN A 33 8.72 -6.86 12.46
C GLN A 33 8.81 -5.35 12.25
N PHE A 34 8.02 -4.61 13.03
CA PHE A 34 8.09 -3.16 13.14
C PHE A 34 8.00 -2.78 14.62
N GLN A 35 8.80 -1.80 15.03
CA GLN A 35 8.76 -1.23 16.36
C GLN A 35 9.14 0.25 16.29
N CYS A 36 8.51 1.09 17.10
CA CYS A 36 8.90 2.48 17.32
C CYS A 36 8.73 2.91 18.78
N ASP A 37 9.10 4.14 19.08
CA ASP A 37 8.97 4.80 20.39
C ASP A 37 7.52 5.15 20.79
N ASP A 38 6.54 4.98 19.89
CA ASP A 38 5.13 5.25 20.15
C ASP A 38 4.31 3.95 20.24
N PRO A 39 3.85 3.55 21.45
CA PRO A 39 3.11 2.30 21.66
C PRO A 39 1.83 2.16 20.83
N PHE A 40 1.26 3.27 20.36
CA PHE A 40 0.08 3.24 19.50
C PHE A 40 0.38 2.56 18.16
N TYR A 41 1.43 3.00 17.46
CA TYR A 41 1.75 2.46 16.12
C TYR A 41 2.23 1.01 16.22
N ASN A 42 2.92 0.65 17.30
CA ASN A 42 3.30 -0.74 17.58
C ASN A 42 2.05 -1.63 17.68
N ARG A 43 1.03 -1.20 18.45
CA ARG A 43 -0.23 -1.94 18.60
C ARG A 43 -1.00 -2.00 17.29
N LEU A 44 -1.07 -0.89 16.56
CA LEU A 44 -1.72 -0.83 15.25
C LEU A 44 -1.08 -1.80 14.26
N TRP A 45 0.24 -1.79 14.15
CA TRP A 45 1.00 -2.66 13.25
C TRP A 45 0.78 -4.14 13.61
N MET A 46 0.77 -4.49 14.90
CA MET A 46 0.46 -5.85 15.36
C MET A 46 -0.97 -6.30 15.01
N LYS A 47 -1.96 -5.41 15.19
CA LYS A 47 -3.37 -5.70 14.83
C LYS A 47 -3.55 -5.84 13.32
N ALA A 48 -2.91 -5.00 12.53
CA ALA A 48 -2.91 -5.10 11.07
C ALA A 48 -2.30 -6.44 10.59
N ARG A 49 -1.13 -6.81 11.13
CA ARG A 49 -0.50 -8.12 10.84
C ARG A 49 -1.40 -9.31 11.19
N ARG A 50 -2.11 -9.22 12.32
CA ARG A 50 -3.06 -10.25 12.74
C ARG A 50 -4.28 -10.32 11.81
N THR A 51 -4.76 -9.17 11.37
CA THR A 51 -5.87 -9.01 10.42
C THR A 51 -5.53 -9.68 9.09
N LEU A 52 -4.35 -9.39 8.53
CA LEU A 52 -3.83 -10.05 7.34
C LEU A 52 -3.84 -11.58 7.48
N TYR A 53 -3.19 -12.11 8.53
CA TYR A 53 -3.05 -13.57 8.69
C TYR A 53 -4.38 -14.30 8.79
N LEU A 54 -5.35 -13.74 9.53
CA LEU A 54 -6.66 -14.35 9.67
C LEU A 54 -7.50 -14.29 8.38
N ASN A 55 -7.12 -13.43 7.44
CA ASN A 55 -7.70 -13.35 6.10
C ASN A 55 -6.92 -14.15 5.05
N MET A 56 -6.02 -15.03 5.47
CA MET A 56 -5.26 -15.92 4.60
C MET A 56 -5.58 -17.37 4.92
N PHE A 57 -6.22 -18.05 3.97
CA PHE A 57 -6.48 -19.49 4.05
C PHE A 57 -5.99 -20.20 2.79
N ASP A 58 -6.83 -20.88 2.02
CA ASP A 58 -6.44 -21.37 0.70
C ASP A 58 -6.42 -20.25 -0.36
N ASN A 59 -7.09 -19.13 -0.10
CA ASN A 59 -7.02 -17.86 -0.81
C ASN A 59 -6.87 -16.69 0.18
N TYR A 60 -6.71 -15.47 -0.32
CA TYR A 60 -7.03 -14.28 0.46
C TYR A 60 -8.55 -14.11 0.57
N MET A 61 -8.99 -13.53 1.69
CA MET A 61 -10.38 -13.24 1.98
C MET A 61 -10.54 -11.76 2.36
N ASP A 62 -11.69 -11.17 2.06
CA ASP A 62 -12.09 -9.86 2.60
C ASP A 62 -12.26 -9.93 4.13
N CYS A 63 -12.98 -10.95 4.63
CA CYS A 63 -13.18 -11.21 6.04
C CYS A 63 -13.30 -12.72 6.29
N PRO A 64 -12.90 -13.25 7.46
CA PRO A 64 -13.02 -14.68 7.73
C PRO A 64 -14.41 -15.09 8.26
N GLU A 65 -15.31 -14.13 8.47
CA GLU A 65 -16.56 -14.33 9.21
C GLU A 65 -17.79 -14.36 8.30
N ARG A 66 -17.91 -13.41 7.36
CA ARG A 66 -19.14 -13.17 6.59
C ARG A 66 -19.07 -13.74 5.18
N GLU A 67 -18.09 -13.32 4.38
CA GLU A 67 -18.06 -13.62 2.94
C GLU A 67 -16.96 -14.61 2.57
N GLN A 68 -15.79 -14.50 3.20
CA GLN A 68 -14.65 -15.40 2.96
C GLN A 68 -14.23 -15.42 1.48
N ALA A 69 -14.34 -14.27 0.80
CA ALA A 69 -14.26 -14.19 -0.65
C ALA A 69 -13.00 -13.46 -1.13
N LEU A 70 -12.50 -13.87 -2.30
CA LEU A 70 -11.31 -13.29 -2.95
C LEU A 70 -11.62 -11.93 -3.61
N TRP A 71 -11.99 -10.96 -2.79
CA TRP A 71 -12.18 -9.57 -3.21
C TRP A 71 -10.84 -8.93 -3.53
N TRP A 72 -10.73 -8.33 -4.72
CA TRP A 72 -9.44 -8.01 -5.29
C TRP A 72 -8.96 -6.61 -4.94
N GLY A 73 -9.87 -5.69 -4.58
CA GLY A 73 -9.49 -4.48 -3.84
C GLY A 73 -8.73 -4.84 -2.56
N ASP A 74 -9.22 -5.80 -1.80
CA ASP A 74 -8.62 -6.29 -0.56
C ASP A 74 -7.25 -6.94 -0.80
N VAL A 75 -7.17 -7.85 -1.77
CA VAL A 75 -5.90 -8.53 -2.13
C VAL A 75 -4.78 -7.54 -2.45
N VAL A 76 -5.10 -6.40 -3.06
CA VAL A 76 -4.10 -5.35 -3.36
C VAL A 76 -3.49 -4.80 -2.06
N ASN A 77 -4.31 -4.49 -1.05
CA ASN A 77 -3.80 -4.02 0.25
C ASN A 77 -3.09 -5.16 1.00
N GLN A 78 -3.73 -6.33 1.09
CA GLN A 78 -3.21 -7.51 1.80
C GLN A 78 -1.86 -7.96 1.26
N SER A 79 -1.68 -7.98 -0.07
CA SER A 79 -0.41 -8.34 -0.70
C SER A 79 0.69 -7.33 -0.36
N GLY A 80 0.37 -6.03 -0.30
CA GLY A 80 1.29 -5.00 0.18
C GLY A 80 1.76 -5.26 1.61
N GLU A 81 0.82 -5.56 2.52
CA GLU A 81 1.13 -5.86 3.92
C GLU A 81 1.96 -7.14 4.07
N CYS A 82 1.65 -8.15 3.26
CA CYS A 82 2.30 -9.46 3.22
C CYS A 82 3.82 -9.34 3.08
N PHE A 83 4.30 -8.48 2.17
CA PHE A 83 5.73 -8.30 1.90
C PHE A 83 6.52 -7.72 3.09
N TYR A 84 5.86 -7.10 4.06
CA TYR A 84 6.51 -6.50 5.24
C TYR A 84 6.31 -7.30 6.53
N THR A 85 5.40 -8.28 6.53
CA THR A 85 4.92 -8.94 7.75
C THR A 85 5.20 -10.44 7.80
N LEU A 86 5.29 -11.09 6.64
CA LEU A 86 5.37 -12.55 6.51
C LEU A 86 6.64 -13.02 5.81
N ASP A 87 6.91 -14.32 5.89
CA ASP A 87 7.98 -14.97 5.14
C ASP A 87 7.67 -15.05 3.63
N THR A 88 8.65 -15.46 2.83
CA THR A 88 8.51 -15.56 1.38
C THR A 88 7.61 -16.71 0.92
N VAL A 89 7.22 -17.65 1.80
CA VAL A 89 6.26 -18.73 1.48
C VAL A 89 4.87 -18.16 1.20
N SER A 90 4.53 -17.05 1.86
CA SER A 90 3.29 -16.30 1.62
C SER A 90 3.12 -15.82 0.16
N HIS A 91 4.23 -15.59 -0.56
CA HIS A 91 4.18 -15.08 -1.94
C HIS A 91 3.46 -16.04 -2.90
N ALA A 92 3.43 -17.35 -2.60
CA ALA A 92 2.71 -18.33 -3.41
C ALA A 92 1.18 -18.14 -3.35
N LEU A 93 0.64 -17.59 -2.24
CA LEU A 93 -0.78 -17.25 -2.15
C LEU A 93 -1.14 -16.06 -3.07
N ILE A 94 -0.27 -15.06 -3.14
CA ILE A 94 -0.41 -13.93 -4.07
C ILE A 94 -0.37 -14.43 -5.51
N ARG A 95 0.61 -15.28 -5.84
CA ARG A 95 0.72 -15.93 -7.15
C ARG A 95 -0.56 -16.69 -7.52
N LYS A 96 -1.04 -17.58 -6.64
CA LYS A 96 -2.28 -18.35 -6.84
C LYS A 96 -3.46 -17.42 -7.10
N SER A 97 -3.56 -16.33 -6.32
CA SER A 97 -4.62 -15.35 -6.47
C SER A 97 -4.57 -14.73 -7.86
N ILE A 98 -3.43 -14.16 -8.29
CA ILE A 98 -3.23 -13.55 -9.63
C ILE A 98 -3.70 -14.51 -10.73
N ILE A 99 -3.22 -15.75 -10.70
CA ILE A 99 -3.59 -16.76 -11.70
C ILE A 99 -5.10 -17.04 -11.65
N THR A 100 -5.70 -17.11 -10.46
CA THR A 100 -7.15 -17.29 -10.31
C THR A 100 -7.90 -16.15 -10.99
N LEU A 101 -7.55 -14.88 -10.73
CA LEU A 101 -8.25 -13.75 -11.36
C LEU A 101 -8.21 -13.82 -12.89
N VAL A 102 -7.02 -14.00 -13.47
CA VAL A 102 -6.86 -13.96 -14.93
C VAL A 102 -7.47 -15.19 -15.63
N LYS A 103 -7.50 -16.36 -14.97
CA LYS A 103 -8.16 -17.56 -15.53
C LYS A 103 -9.69 -17.47 -15.46
N TRP A 104 -10.23 -16.58 -14.64
CA TRP A 104 -11.66 -16.28 -14.56
C TRP A 104 -12.09 -15.13 -15.49
N GLN A 105 -11.19 -14.64 -16.34
CA GLN A 105 -11.56 -13.67 -17.37
C GLN A 105 -12.67 -14.22 -18.26
N ARG A 106 -13.69 -13.39 -18.50
CA ARG A 106 -14.85 -13.76 -19.32
C ARG A 106 -14.53 -13.64 -20.81
N ALA A 107 -15.42 -14.21 -21.62
CA ALA A 107 -15.32 -14.15 -23.09
C ALA A 107 -15.34 -12.72 -23.65
N ASP A 108 -15.96 -11.77 -22.95
CA ASP A 108 -15.99 -10.34 -23.29
C ASP A 108 -14.75 -9.57 -22.77
N SER A 109 -13.71 -10.30 -22.33
CA SER A 109 -12.48 -9.78 -21.72
C SER A 109 -12.65 -9.11 -20.35
N THR A 110 -13.86 -9.05 -19.78
CA THR A 110 -14.04 -8.50 -18.43
C THR A 110 -13.43 -9.42 -17.37
N LEU A 111 -12.76 -8.81 -16.41
CA LEU A 111 -12.39 -9.42 -15.14
C LEU A 111 -13.36 -8.92 -14.08
N PHE A 112 -13.55 -9.69 -13.01
CA PHE A 112 -14.52 -9.36 -11.97
C PHE A 112 -14.07 -9.89 -10.61
N SER A 113 -14.67 -9.33 -9.56
CA SER A 113 -14.30 -9.65 -8.20
C SER A 113 -15.54 -9.82 -7.31
N PRO A 114 -15.56 -10.85 -6.45
CA PRO A 114 -14.62 -11.96 -6.38
C PRO A 114 -14.79 -12.91 -7.57
N PRO A 115 -13.72 -13.56 -8.08
CA PRO A 115 -13.84 -14.66 -9.03
C PRO A 115 -14.63 -15.83 -8.42
N SER A 116 -15.90 -16.00 -8.82
CA SER A 116 -16.79 -17.02 -8.26
C SER A 116 -17.93 -17.38 -9.22
N ARG A 117 -18.64 -18.49 -8.93
CA ARG A 117 -19.84 -18.90 -9.69
C ARG A 117 -21.14 -18.24 -9.22
N ILE A 118 -21.15 -17.70 -8.00
CA ILE A 118 -22.36 -17.18 -7.33
C ILE A 118 -22.44 -15.65 -7.39
N TRP A 119 -21.32 -14.99 -7.66
CA TRP A 119 -21.21 -13.56 -7.85
C TRP A 119 -20.45 -13.26 -9.14
N ASN A 120 -20.96 -12.32 -9.94
CA ASN A 120 -20.39 -11.99 -11.25
C ASN A 120 -20.47 -10.48 -11.56
N ALA A 121 -20.41 -9.59 -10.58
CA ALA A 121 -20.32 -8.16 -10.86
C ALA A 121 -18.85 -7.77 -11.15
N GLU A 122 -18.60 -7.08 -12.26
CA GLU A 122 -17.33 -6.36 -12.47
C GLU A 122 -17.32 -5.11 -11.56
N LEU A 123 -16.22 -4.91 -10.83
CA LEU A 123 -15.90 -3.67 -10.11
C LEU A 123 -14.69 -3.01 -10.78
N PRO A 124 -14.90 -2.10 -11.76
CA PRO A 124 -13.83 -1.68 -12.67
C PRO A 124 -12.60 -1.06 -11.97
N GLN A 125 -12.81 -0.22 -10.96
CA GLN A 125 -11.71 0.41 -10.23
C GLN A 125 -10.89 -0.60 -9.40
N GLN A 126 -11.53 -1.58 -8.76
CA GLN A 126 -10.81 -2.66 -8.06
C GLN A 126 -9.98 -3.50 -9.03
N ILE A 127 -10.51 -3.79 -10.22
CA ILE A 127 -9.73 -4.53 -11.23
C ILE A 127 -8.53 -3.72 -11.71
N LEU A 128 -8.68 -2.40 -11.95
CA LEU A 128 -7.54 -1.54 -12.29
C LEU A 128 -6.48 -1.50 -11.19
N ALA A 129 -6.88 -1.43 -9.91
CA ALA A 129 -5.97 -1.52 -8.78
C ALA A 129 -5.20 -2.87 -8.79
N SER A 130 -5.89 -3.95 -9.14
CA SER A 130 -5.37 -5.33 -9.16
C SER A 130 -4.38 -5.58 -10.27
N ILE A 131 -4.75 -5.29 -11.52
CA ILE A 131 -3.87 -5.53 -12.68
C ILE A 131 -2.75 -4.48 -12.79
N GLY A 132 -2.85 -3.41 -12.01
CA GLY A 132 -2.02 -2.22 -12.13
C GLY A 132 -0.80 -2.17 -11.20
N TRP A 133 -0.42 -0.94 -10.86
CA TRP A 133 0.81 -0.60 -10.13
C TRP A 133 0.90 -1.24 -8.75
N TYR A 134 -0.21 -1.25 -8.00
CA TYR A 134 -0.23 -1.72 -6.62
C TYR A 134 -0.54 -3.22 -6.47
N GLY A 135 -1.13 -3.86 -7.49
CA GLY A 135 -1.37 -5.30 -7.50
C GLY A 135 -0.27 -6.06 -8.23
N PHE A 136 -0.49 -6.42 -9.49
CA PHE A 136 0.39 -7.35 -10.23
C PHE A 136 1.82 -6.82 -10.37
N TRP A 137 2.00 -5.51 -10.60
CA TRP A 137 3.36 -4.96 -10.72
C TRP A 137 4.09 -4.97 -9.37
N ASN A 138 3.40 -4.62 -8.29
CA ASN A 138 3.96 -4.67 -6.94
C ASN A 138 4.38 -6.10 -6.55
N TYR A 139 3.60 -7.11 -6.94
CA TYR A 139 3.98 -8.51 -6.80
C TYR A 139 5.30 -8.80 -7.52
N PHE A 140 5.47 -8.38 -8.77
CA PHE A 140 6.73 -8.56 -9.49
C PHE A 140 7.89 -7.82 -8.83
N MET A 141 7.68 -6.58 -8.39
CA MET A 141 8.70 -5.79 -7.71
C MET A 141 9.21 -6.47 -6.43
N ASN A 142 8.37 -7.21 -5.71
CA ASN A 142 8.76 -7.88 -4.47
C ASN A 142 9.26 -9.32 -4.66
N THR A 143 8.94 -9.98 -5.78
CA THR A 143 9.24 -11.41 -5.98
C THR A 143 10.17 -11.71 -7.15
N ASN A 144 10.28 -10.81 -8.12
CA ASN A 144 10.92 -11.05 -9.43
C ASN A 144 10.33 -12.25 -10.21
N ASP A 145 9.09 -12.67 -9.92
CA ASP A 145 8.43 -13.73 -10.67
C ASP A 145 7.89 -13.22 -12.01
N SER A 146 8.80 -13.12 -12.98
CA SER A 146 8.46 -12.73 -14.35
C SER A 146 7.56 -13.74 -15.07
N ALA A 147 7.56 -15.02 -14.67
CA ALA A 147 6.75 -16.05 -15.31
C ALA A 147 5.26 -15.81 -15.05
N THR A 148 4.91 -15.46 -13.81
CA THR A 148 3.53 -15.10 -13.45
C THR A 148 3.06 -13.84 -14.19
N ILE A 149 3.93 -12.82 -14.35
CA ILE A 149 3.58 -11.63 -15.14
C ILE A 149 3.33 -11.98 -16.61
N ARG A 150 4.17 -12.83 -17.21
CA ARG A 150 3.99 -13.31 -18.59
C ARG A 150 2.67 -14.06 -18.77
N GLU A 151 2.29 -14.88 -17.79
CA GLU A 151 1.02 -15.60 -17.82
C GLU A 151 -0.19 -14.67 -17.66
N ALA A 152 -0.08 -13.64 -16.81
CA ALA A 152 -1.16 -12.71 -16.53
C ALA A 152 -1.37 -11.65 -17.63
N TYR A 153 -0.30 -11.21 -18.30
CA TYR A 153 -0.34 -10.06 -19.20
C TYR A 153 -1.39 -10.14 -20.33
N PRO A 154 -1.64 -11.27 -20.99
CA PRO A 154 -2.69 -11.35 -22.01
C PRO A 154 -4.10 -10.94 -21.51
N ALA A 155 -4.43 -11.28 -20.25
CA ALA A 155 -5.69 -10.85 -19.63
C ALA A 155 -5.66 -9.36 -19.28
N VAL A 156 -4.54 -8.86 -18.76
CA VAL A 156 -4.33 -7.42 -18.49
C VAL A 156 -4.54 -6.60 -19.76
N ARG A 157 -3.90 -7.00 -20.85
CA ARG A 157 -3.95 -6.35 -22.17
C ARG A 157 -5.39 -6.24 -22.69
N THR A 158 -6.12 -7.34 -22.69
CA THR A 158 -7.49 -7.37 -23.23
C THR A 158 -8.46 -6.61 -22.33
N TYR A 159 -8.30 -6.68 -21.01
CA TYR A 159 -9.08 -5.88 -20.06
C TYR A 159 -8.84 -4.37 -20.24
N LEU A 160 -7.57 -3.93 -20.36
CA LEU A 160 -7.25 -2.52 -20.61
C LEU A 160 -7.82 -2.02 -21.94
N GLY A 161 -7.95 -2.90 -22.94
CA GLY A 161 -8.60 -2.59 -24.22
C GLY A 161 -10.07 -2.17 -24.10
N LEU A 162 -10.74 -2.49 -22.98
CA LEU A 162 -12.12 -2.10 -22.68
C LEU A 162 -12.27 -0.63 -22.24
N TRP A 163 -11.17 0.02 -21.81
CA TRP A 163 -11.16 1.40 -21.34
C TRP A 163 -10.93 2.36 -22.51
N LYS A 164 -11.71 3.44 -22.56
CA LYS A 164 -11.68 4.42 -23.65
C LYS A 164 -11.49 5.82 -23.09
N LEU A 165 -10.88 6.68 -23.89
CA LEU A 165 -10.85 8.12 -23.64
C LEU A 165 -11.97 8.80 -24.42
N GLY A 166 -12.63 9.78 -23.79
CA GLY A 166 -13.64 10.62 -24.42
C GLY A 166 -13.01 11.70 -25.29
N THR A 167 -13.85 12.52 -25.92
CA THR A 167 -13.41 13.67 -26.72
C THR A 167 -12.69 14.74 -25.90
N ASN A 168 -12.87 14.73 -24.58
CA ASN A 168 -12.16 15.59 -23.62
C ASN A 168 -10.78 15.05 -23.21
N GLY A 169 -10.33 13.94 -23.78
CA GLY A 169 -9.03 13.33 -23.47
C GLY A 169 -8.96 12.58 -22.13
N LEU A 170 -10.09 12.39 -21.45
CA LEU A 170 -10.18 11.72 -20.15
C LEU A 170 -10.94 10.40 -20.24
N VAL A 171 -10.81 9.55 -19.22
CA VAL A 171 -11.47 8.25 -19.17
C VAL A 171 -12.99 8.40 -19.28
N VAL A 172 -13.59 7.63 -20.19
CA VAL A 172 -15.03 7.40 -20.22
C VAL A 172 -15.37 6.42 -19.10
N HIS A 173 -16.18 6.88 -18.15
CA HIS A 173 -16.55 6.11 -16.98
C HIS A 173 -17.15 4.73 -17.36
N ARG A 174 -16.64 3.68 -16.72
CA ARG A 174 -17.17 2.32 -16.79
C ARG A 174 -17.82 1.98 -15.47
N LYS A 175 -19.15 1.80 -15.47
CA LYS A 175 -19.92 1.41 -14.28
C LYS A 175 -19.78 -0.07 -13.88
N GLY A 176 -19.30 -0.91 -14.80
CA GLY A 176 -19.21 -2.36 -14.60
C GLY A 176 -20.56 -3.01 -14.24
N GLY A 177 -20.49 -4.06 -13.42
CA GLY A 177 -21.65 -4.68 -12.79
C GLY A 177 -22.01 -4.04 -11.45
N TRP A 178 -21.02 -3.46 -10.77
CA TRP A 178 -21.20 -2.66 -9.56
C TRP A 178 -20.31 -1.42 -9.63
N ASP A 179 -20.95 -0.26 -9.69
CA ASP A 179 -20.31 1.06 -9.76
C ASP A 179 -19.82 1.50 -8.37
N TRP A 180 -18.78 0.83 -7.89
CA TRP A 180 -18.19 1.04 -6.56
C TRP A 180 -16.77 1.58 -6.69
N GLY A 181 -16.51 2.71 -6.03
CA GLY A 181 -15.17 3.31 -5.92
C GLY A 181 -14.57 3.24 -4.52
N ASP A 182 -15.41 3.40 -3.49
CA ASP A 182 -15.06 3.23 -2.08
C ASP A 182 -16.32 3.21 -1.21
N TRP A 183 -16.21 2.81 0.06
CA TRP A 183 -17.23 3.10 1.07
C TRP A 183 -17.20 4.56 1.51
N GLY A 184 -18.32 5.00 2.10
CA GLY A 184 -18.52 6.36 2.59
C GLY A 184 -19.26 7.25 1.60
N THR A 185 -19.28 8.55 1.89
CA THR A 185 -19.98 9.57 1.08
C THR A 185 -18.99 10.36 0.23
N ASN A 186 -19.47 11.19 -0.69
CA ASN A 186 -18.65 12.18 -1.43
C ASN A 186 -17.53 11.56 -2.31
N VAL A 187 -17.76 10.39 -2.91
CA VAL A 187 -16.78 9.70 -3.76
C VAL A 187 -16.69 10.36 -5.14
N ASP A 188 -15.52 10.89 -5.52
CA ASP A 188 -15.33 11.48 -6.85
C ASP A 188 -14.89 10.43 -7.89
N ILE A 189 -15.85 9.63 -8.37
CA ILE A 189 -15.61 8.55 -9.33
C ILE A 189 -14.89 9.05 -10.60
N ALA A 190 -15.20 10.27 -11.08
CA ALA A 190 -14.61 10.78 -12.31
C ALA A 190 -13.09 10.98 -12.18
N ILE A 191 -12.63 11.51 -11.05
CA ILE A 191 -11.20 11.62 -10.78
C ILE A 191 -10.58 10.24 -10.55
N LEU A 192 -11.22 9.39 -9.73
CA LEU A 192 -10.71 8.06 -9.40
C LEU A 192 -10.52 7.18 -10.63
N ASP A 193 -11.44 7.20 -11.61
CA ASP A 193 -11.31 6.47 -12.87
C ASP A 193 -10.02 6.81 -13.62
N ASN A 194 -9.71 8.11 -13.72
CA ASN A 194 -8.52 8.59 -14.41
C ASN A 194 -7.24 8.18 -13.67
N CYS A 195 -7.22 8.34 -12.34
CA CYS A 195 -6.06 7.96 -11.51
C CYS A 195 -5.78 6.46 -11.54
N TRP A 196 -6.82 5.63 -11.38
CA TRP A 196 -6.69 4.18 -11.43
C TRP A 196 -6.26 3.68 -12.80
N TYR A 197 -6.83 4.24 -13.86
CA TYR A 197 -6.47 3.85 -15.22
C TYR A 197 -5.02 4.25 -15.54
N TYR A 198 -4.59 5.45 -15.13
CA TYR A 198 -3.20 5.90 -15.27
C TYR A 198 -2.22 4.94 -14.56
N LEU A 199 -2.51 4.55 -13.31
CA LEU A 199 -1.70 3.59 -12.56
C LEU A 199 -1.68 2.20 -13.20
N ALA A 200 -2.79 1.75 -13.80
CA ALA A 200 -2.83 0.48 -14.52
C ALA A 200 -1.99 0.52 -15.80
N LEU A 201 -2.06 1.62 -16.58
CA LEU A 201 -1.20 1.81 -17.76
C LEU A 201 0.28 1.90 -17.40
N LYS A 202 0.61 2.61 -16.32
CA LYS A 202 1.99 2.72 -15.80
C LYS A 202 2.61 1.36 -15.51
N ALA A 203 1.83 0.43 -14.96
CA ALA A 203 2.23 -0.95 -14.74
C ALA A 203 2.25 -1.79 -16.02
N ALA A 204 1.28 -1.58 -16.92
CA ALA A 204 1.15 -2.35 -18.14
C ALA A 204 2.31 -2.14 -19.11
N ILE A 205 2.94 -0.96 -19.14
CA ILE A 205 4.10 -0.68 -20.02
C ILE A 205 5.25 -1.66 -19.78
N PRO A 206 5.84 -1.76 -18.57
CA PRO A 206 6.91 -2.71 -18.33
C PRO A 206 6.43 -4.18 -18.36
N MET A 207 5.18 -4.48 -18.00
CA MET A 207 4.62 -5.83 -18.16
C MET A 207 4.57 -6.27 -19.63
N ALA A 208 4.19 -5.36 -20.54
CA ALA A 208 4.11 -5.61 -21.97
C ALA A 208 5.49 -5.96 -22.53
N ILE A 209 6.50 -5.16 -22.19
CA ILE A 209 7.90 -5.40 -22.59
C ILE A 209 8.38 -6.75 -22.05
N LEU A 210 8.19 -7.01 -20.75
CA LEU A 210 8.59 -8.27 -20.10
C LEU A 210 7.90 -9.50 -20.71
N SER A 211 6.71 -9.31 -21.28
CA SER A 211 5.88 -10.37 -21.85
C SER A 211 6.01 -10.54 -23.36
N GLY A 212 6.90 -9.79 -24.02
CA GLY A 212 7.12 -9.90 -25.46
C GLY A 212 6.07 -9.18 -26.31
N TYR A 213 5.39 -8.17 -25.75
CA TYR A 213 4.41 -7.32 -26.45
C TYR A 213 4.80 -5.82 -26.42
N PRO A 214 6.05 -5.42 -26.73
CA PRO A 214 6.47 -4.02 -26.67
C PRO A 214 5.63 -3.08 -27.56
N GLN A 215 5.00 -3.59 -28.62
CA GLN A 215 4.10 -2.84 -29.50
C GLN A 215 2.87 -2.26 -28.78
N ASP A 216 2.41 -2.87 -27.68
CA ASP A 216 1.25 -2.37 -26.94
C ASP A 216 1.57 -1.04 -26.21
N THR A 217 2.84 -0.79 -25.89
CA THR A 217 3.28 0.36 -25.08
C THR A 217 2.94 1.71 -25.71
N ALA A 218 2.93 1.81 -27.04
CA ALA A 218 2.63 3.05 -27.74
C ALA A 218 1.21 3.57 -27.45
N ALA A 219 0.22 2.67 -27.43
CA ALA A 219 -1.15 3.03 -27.08
C ALA A 219 -1.27 3.44 -25.61
N TYR A 220 -0.63 2.71 -24.70
CA TYR A 220 -0.62 3.03 -23.27
C TYR A 220 -0.01 4.40 -22.99
N VAL A 221 1.17 4.69 -23.55
CA VAL A 221 1.83 6.00 -23.43
C VAL A 221 0.98 7.12 -24.01
N THR A 222 0.30 6.87 -25.13
CA THR A 222 -0.59 7.87 -25.75
C THR A 222 -1.76 8.22 -24.83
N HIS A 223 -2.39 7.22 -24.21
CA HIS A 223 -3.45 7.45 -23.23
C HIS A 223 -2.93 8.19 -21.99
N MET A 224 -1.79 7.77 -21.42
CA MET A 224 -1.18 8.43 -20.25
C MET A 224 -0.89 9.91 -20.52
N ARG A 225 -0.30 10.25 -21.68
CA ARG A 225 -0.05 11.64 -22.07
C ARG A 225 -1.33 12.46 -22.23
N SER A 226 -2.39 11.84 -22.74
CA SER A 226 -3.70 12.49 -22.83
C SER A 226 -4.24 12.83 -21.44
N LEU A 227 -4.15 11.90 -20.48
CA LEU A 227 -4.54 12.16 -19.10
C LEU A 227 -3.69 13.26 -18.46
N GLU A 228 -2.36 13.21 -18.59
CA GLU A 228 -1.45 14.26 -18.10
C GLU A 228 -1.82 15.65 -18.64
N THR A 229 -2.21 15.72 -19.92
CA THR A 229 -2.58 16.99 -20.58
C THR A 229 -3.94 17.52 -20.10
N HIS A 230 -4.94 16.66 -19.89
CA HIS A 230 -6.33 17.11 -19.71
C HIS A 230 -6.82 17.03 -18.26
N PHE A 231 -6.14 16.30 -17.38
CA PHE A 231 -6.61 16.04 -16.00
C PHE A 231 -6.65 17.31 -15.15
N ALA A 232 -5.52 18.01 -15.00
CA ALA A 232 -5.49 19.24 -14.22
C ALA A 232 -6.39 20.35 -14.80
N PRO A 233 -6.38 20.65 -16.12
CA PRO A 233 -7.29 21.63 -16.69
C PRO A 233 -8.78 21.33 -16.46
N THR A 234 -9.15 20.06 -16.29
CA THR A 234 -10.56 19.67 -16.08
C THR A 234 -10.96 19.66 -14.61
N PHE A 235 -10.08 19.18 -13.72
CA PHE A 235 -10.45 18.86 -12.34
C PHE A 235 -9.83 19.77 -11.28
N TRP A 236 -8.78 20.53 -11.60
CA TRP A 236 -8.16 21.44 -10.64
C TRP A 236 -8.99 22.72 -10.49
N GLN A 237 -9.54 22.93 -9.31
CA GLN A 237 -10.24 24.15 -8.92
C GLN A 237 -9.23 25.15 -8.36
N ALA A 238 -8.80 26.12 -9.17
CA ALA A 238 -7.71 27.04 -8.81
C ALA A 238 -8.03 27.87 -7.55
N ASP A 239 -9.28 28.33 -7.40
CA ASP A 239 -9.71 29.16 -6.27
C ASP A 239 -9.77 28.38 -4.95
N GLU A 240 -10.19 27.11 -5.01
CA GLU A 240 -10.25 26.21 -3.85
C GLU A 240 -8.92 25.48 -3.59
N ARG A 241 -7.98 25.56 -4.54
CA ARG A 241 -6.70 24.84 -4.55
C ARG A 241 -6.87 23.34 -4.30
N CYS A 242 -7.82 22.72 -4.99
CA CYS A 242 -8.10 21.29 -4.84
C CYS A 242 -8.50 20.65 -6.18
N TYR A 243 -8.41 19.32 -6.23
CA TYR A 243 -9.07 18.54 -7.26
C TYR A 243 -10.52 18.26 -6.86
N ARG A 244 -11.46 18.59 -7.75
CA ARG A 244 -12.89 18.32 -7.55
C ARG A 244 -13.60 18.31 -8.90
N SER A 245 -14.38 17.26 -9.17
CA SER A 245 -15.27 17.25 -10.34
C SER A 245 -16.50 18.12 -10.09
N THR A 246 -17.16 18.50 -11.19
CA THR A 246 -18.39 19.31 -11.12
C THR A 246 -19.57 18.58 -10.46
N LYS A 247 -19.47 17.28 -10.19
CA LYS A 247 -20.51 16.49 -9.52
C LYS A 247 -20.54 16.67 -8.00
N LEU A 248 -19.44 17.14 -7.40
CA LEU A 248 -19.31 17.30 -5.95
C LEU A 248 -19.18 18.78 -5.59
N THR A 249 -19.67 19.17 -4.43
CA THR A 249 -19.50 20.52 -3.87
C THR A 249 -18.34 20.62 -2.90
N THR A 250 -17.96 19.50 -2.27
CA THR A 250 -16.87 19.42 -1.29
C THR A 250 -15.76 18.55 -1.87
N PRO A 251 -14.48 18.94 -1.76
CA PRO A 251 -13.38 18.12 -2.29
C PRO A 251 -13.31 16.77 -1.58
N ASP A 252 -13.07 15.72 -2.36
CA ASP A 252 -12.91 14.36 -1.89
C ASP A 252 -11.44 14.08 -1.53
N ASP A 253 -11.18 13.59 -0.32
CA ASP A 253 -9.81 13.27 0.14
C ASP A 253 -9.20 12.12 -0.67
N ARG A 254 -10.01 11.14 -1.09
CA ARG A 254 -9.56 10.05 -1.96
C ARG A 254 -9.09 10.58 -3.31
N ALA A 255 -9.90 11.42 -3.95
CA ALA A 255 -9.60 11.97 -5.27
C ALA A 255 -8.31 12.80 -5.27
N ASN A 256 -8.17 13.69 -4.28
CA ASN A 256 -6.98 14.52 -4.13
C ASN A 256 -5.73 13.69 -3.81
N ALA A 257 -5.86 12.67 -2.95
CA ALA A 257 -4.76 11.75 -2.67
C ALA A 257 -4.37 10.93 -3.91
N MET A 258 -5.36 10.39 -4.64
CA MET A 258 -5.12 9.56 -5.82
C MET A 258 -4.50 10.35 -6.96
N ALA A 259 -4.76 11.66 -7.08
CA ALA A 259 -4.06 12.53 -8.03
C ALA A 259 -2.55 12.61 -7.73
N VAL A 260 -2.16 12.66 -6.46
CA VAL A 260 -0.75 12.58 -6.04
C VAL A 260 -0.17 11.20 -6.29
N VAL A 261 -0.87 10.15 -5.86
CA VAL A 261 -0.41 8.77 -5.95
C VAL A 261 -0.24 8.31 -7.41
N SER A 262 -1.12 8.74 -8.31
CA SER A 262 -0.97 8.46 -9.74
C SER A 262 0.14 9.27 -10.39
N GLY A 263 0.56 10.38 -9.77
CA GLY A 263 1.51 11.33 -10.35
C GLY A 263 0.88 12.34 -11.32
N LEU A 264 -0.46 12.46 -11.32
CA LEU A 264 -1.17 13.44 -12.13
C LEU A 264 -1.23 14.83 -11.48
N ALA A 265 -0.97 14.91 -10.16
CA ALA A 265 -0.76 16.16 -9.45
C ALA A 265 0.72 16.57 -9.41
N THR A 266 0.98 17.86 -9.54
CA THR A 266 2.32 18.46 -9.54
C THR A 266 2.67 19.09 -8.18
N PRO A 267 3.96 19.26 -7.85
CA PRO A 267 4.39 19.75 -6.53
C PRO A 267 3.82 21.11 -6.10
N ASP A 268 3.51 22.01 -7.03
CA ASP A 268 2.89 23.32 -6.77
C ASP A 268 1.44 23.21 -6.26
N GLN A 269 0.77 22.09 -6.54
CA GLN A 269 -0.59 21.79 -6.08
C GLN A 269 -0.61 21.16 -4.68
N TYR A 270 0.51 20.58 -4.24
CA TYR A 270 0.60 19.83 -2.97
C TYR A 270 0.13 20.62 -1.74
N PRO A 271 0.42 21.93 -1.58
CA PRO A 271 -0.07 22.67 -0.42
C PRO A 271 -1.60 22.70 -0.31
N GLY A 272 -2.31 22.79 -1.44
CA GLY A 272 -3.77 22.78 -1.48
C GLY A 272 -4.34 21.38 -1.24
N ILE A 273 -3.73 20.37 -1.84
CA ILE A 273 -4.07 18.96 -1.60
C ILE A 273 -3.90 18.59 -0.12
N LEU A 274 -2.78 18.97 0.50
CA LEU A 274 -2.55 18.73 1.93
C LEU A 274 -3.60 19.41 2.82
N HIS A 275 -4.11 20.58 2.42
CA HIS A 275 -5.23 21.21 3.13
C HIS A 275 -6.50 20.34 3.06
N VAL A 276 -6.83 19.77 1.90
CA VAL A 276 -7.93 18.81 1.76
C VAL A 276 -7.69 17.58 2.64
N LEU A 277 -6.51 16.96 2.57
CA LEU A 277 -6.21 15.73 3.32
C LEU A 277 -6.18 15.95 4.85
N ASN A 278 -5.96 17.19 5.30
CA ASN A 278 -6.02 17.56 6.71
C ASN A 278 -7.44 17.92 7.20
N THR A 279 -8.36 18.25 6.30
CA THR A 279 -9.72 18.74 6.65
C THR A 279 -10.85 17.77 6.28
N GLN A 280 -10.65 16.89 5.30
CA GLN A 280 -11.64 15.94 4.81
C GLN A 280 -11.23 14.50 5.15
N THR A 281 -12.18 13.65 5.52
CA THR A 281 -11.92 12.26 5.96
C THR A 281 -12.97 11.27 5.43
N PHE A 282 -13.33 11.39 4.15
CA PHE A 282 -14.41 10.58 3.55
C PHE A 282 -13.99 9.18 3.15
N ALA A 283 -12.69 8.94 2.92
CA ALA A 283 -12.15 7.62 2.58
C ALA A 283 -12.61 6.54 3.57
N SER A 284 -12.84 5.32 3.10
CA SER A 284 -12.94 4.14 3.96
C SER A 284 -11.54 3.64 4.37
N PRO A 285 -11.41 2.63 5.26
CA PRO A 285 -10.12 2.00 5.55
C PRO A 285 -9.36 1.52 4.29
N TYR A 286 -10.08 1.09 3.25
CA TYR A 286 -9.51 0.67 1.97
C TYR A 286 -8.68 1.77 1.30
N LEU A 287 -9.29 2.92 0.99
CA LEU A 287 -8.59 4.01 0.29
C LEU A 287 -7.79 4.93 1.21
N GLU A 288 -7.99 4.86 2.53
CA GLU A 288 -7.16 5.56 3.50
C GLU A 288 -5.67 5.21 3.34
N LYS A 289 -5.36 4.01 2.88
CA LYS A 289 -4.01 3.61 2.46
C LYS A 289 -3.38 4.63 1.52
N TYR A 290 -4.09 5.01 0.46
CA TYR A 290 -3.58 5.92 -0.57
C TYR A 290 -3.58 7.37 -0.10
N VAL A 291 -4.48 7.74 0.82
CA VAL A 291 -4.45 9.06 1.48
C VAL A 291 -3.19 9.22 2.32
N LEU A 292 -2.85 8.22 3.13
CA LEU A 292 -1.65 8.21 3.95
C LEU A 292 -0.38 8.20 3.08
N GLU A 293 -0.38 7.40 2.01
CA GLU A 293 0.69 7.37 1.03
C GLU A 293 0.88 8.72 0.33
N ALA A 294 -0.19 9.40 -0.08
CA ALA A 294 -0.11 10.73 -0.69
C ALA A 294 0.55 11.74 0.26
N CYS A 295 0.17 11.73 1.55
CA CYS A 295 0.85 12.55 2.57
C CYS A 295 2.35 12.25 2.60
N CYS A 296 2.75 10.98 2.62
CA CYS A 296 4.15 10.59 2.56
C CYS A 296 4.82 11.07 1.27
N LEU A 297 4.24 10.85 0.09
CA LEU A 297 4.80 11.28 -1.20
C LEU A 297 5.06 12.80 -1.26
N MET A 298 4.23 13.60 -0.59
CA MET A 298 4.40 15.05 -0.45
C MET A 298 5.36 15.48 0.70
N ASN A 299 6.02 14.52 1.36
CA ASN A 299 6.86 14.71 2.55
C ASN A 299 6.11 15.32 3.76
N ALA A 300 4.80 15.05 3.86
CA ALA A 300 3.96 15.43 4.99
C ALA A 300 3.78 14.28 5.98
N ASP A 301 4.89 13.65 6.38
CA ASP A 301 4.90 12.41 7.15
C ASP A 301 4.28 12.58 8.55
N THR A 302 4.47 13.75 9.18
CA THR A 302 3.80 14.10 10.44
C THR A 302 2.28 14.14 10.28
N LEU A 303 1.77 14.65 9.16
CA LEU A 303 0.33 14.63 8.86
C LEU A 303 -0.14 13.19 8.64
N ALA A 304 0.62 12.38 7.90
CA ALA A 304 0.29 10.97 7.68
C ALA A 304 0.15 10.22 9.01
N LEU A 305 1.14 10.32 9.91
CA LEU A 305 1.12 9.70 11.23
C LEU A 305 -0.03 10.21 12.09
N LYS A 306 -0.21 11.53 12.19
CA LYS A 306 -1.32 12.13 12.95
C LYS A 306 -2.68 11.65 12.45
N ARG A 307 -2.89 11.64 11.13
CA ARG A 307 -4.13 11.19 10.50
C ARG A 307 -4.36 9.70 10.75
N MET A 308 -3.35 8.86 10.55
CA MET A 308 -3.41 7.42 10.85
C MET A 308 -3.80 7.20 12.31
N LYS A 309 -3.16 7.90 13.25
CA LYS A 309 -3.49 7.78 14.67
C LYS A 309 -4.95 8.14 14.95
N ASN A 310 -5.42 9.28 14.45
CA ASN A 310 -6.80 9.72 14.66
C ASN A 310 -7.80 8.70 14.10
N ARG A 311 -7.58 8.22 12.87
CA ARG A 311 -8.53 7.34 12.16
C ARG A 311 -8.60 5.94 12.74
N TYR A 312 -7.47 5.40 13.19
CA TYR A 312 -7.39 4.05 13.74
C TYR A 312 -7.56 4.00 15.27
N THR A 313 -7.78 5.14 15.96
CA THR A 313 -7.83 5.21 17.43
C THR A 313 -8.82 4.19 18.02
N ASP A 314 -10.04 4.14 17.50
CA ASP A 314 -11.08 3.26 18.03
C ASP A 314 -10.73 1.78 17.78
N MET A 315 -10.19 1.44 16.61
CA MET A 315 -9.76 0.07 16.30
C MET A 315 -8.62 -0.38 17.21
N VAL A 316 -7.64 0.49 17.44
CA VAL A 316 -6.46 0.21 18.28
C VAL A 316 -6.86 0.03 19.75
N ASN A 317 -7.75 0.89 20.25
CA ASN A 317 -8.22 0.85 21.63
C ASN A 317 -9.30 -0.21 21.88
N SER A 318 -9.89 -0.77 20.83
CA SER A 318 -10.87 -1.84 20.98
C SER A 318 -10.26 -3.14 21.51
N ARG A 319 -11.14 -3.96 22.11
CA ARG A 319 -10.80 -5.31 22.59
C ARG A 319 -10.45 -6.31 21.49
N TYR A 320 -10.82 -6.05 20.23
CA TYR A 320 -10.60 -6.97 19.12
C TYR A 320 -9.12 -7.03 18.77
N SER A 321 -8.62 -8.17 18.31
CA SER A 321 -7.21 -8.29 17.91
C SER A 321 -6.93 -7.85 16.48
N THR A 322 -7.96 -7.40 15.77
CA THR A 322 -7.97 -7.11 14.32
C THR A 322 -8.52 -5.72 14.02
N LEU A 323 -8.41 -5.31 12.76
CA LEU A 323 -8.90 -4.06 12.20
C LEU A 323 -10.18 -4.29 11.39
N TRP A 324 -11.00 -3.26 11.28
CA TRP A 324 -12.40 -3.38 10.84
C TRP A 324 -12.58 -3.01 9.37
N GLU A 325 -13.75 -3.34 8.84
CA GLU A 325 -14.17 -3.00 7.47
C GLU A 325 -14.45 -1.51 7.30
N VAL A 326 -15.09 -0.89 8.30
CA VAL A 326 -15.52 0.52 8.29
C VAL A 326 -15.10 1.21 9.59
N TRP A 327 -15.02 2.54 9.55
CA TRP A 327 -14.54 3.35 10.70
C TRP A 327 -15.47 3.29 11.92
N ASP A 328 -16.78 3.21 11.70
CA ASP A 328 -17.80 3.19 12.76
C ASP A 328 -18.13 1.77 13.27
N GLY A 329 -17.27 0.80 12.99
CA GLY A 329 -17.29 -0.54 13.59
C GLY A 329 -18.31 -1.51 12.98
N LEU A 330 -19.01 -2.27 13.86
CA LEU A 330 -19.92 -3.38 13.49
C LEU A 330 -21.23 -2.95 12.78
N LYS A 331 -21.47 -1.66 12.55
CA LYS A 331 -22.68 -1.19 11.88
C LYS A 331 -22.59 -1.43 10.38
N GLY A 332 -22.83 -2.67 9.97
CA GLY A 332 -22.79 -3.10 8.58
C GLY A 332 -21.43 -3.64 8.12
N GLY A 333 -20.36 -3.44 8.90
CA GLY A 333 -19.02 -3.96 8.60
C GLY A 333 -18.56 -5.15 9.47
N THR A 334 -17.45 -5.79 9.10
CA THR A 334 -16.78 -6.82 9.92
C THR A 334 -15.73 -6.26 10.87
N ILE A 335 -15.47 -6.98 11.97
CA ILE A 335 -14.39 -6.66 12.94
C ILE A 335 -13.01 -7.16 12.50
N ASN A 336 -12.95 -7.89 11.39
CA ASN A 336 -11.74 -8.36 10.76
C ASN A 336 -11.92 -8.24 9.25
N HIS A 337 -11.26 -7.26 8.65
CA HIS A 337 -11.33 -7.01 7.21
C HIS A 337 -9.95 -6.76 6.61
N GLY A 338 -9.67 -7.35 5.45
CA GLY A 338 -8.34 -7.47 4.86
C GLY A 338 -7.69 -6.17 4.39
N TRP A 339 -8.46 -5.09 4.18
CA TRP A 339 -7.99 -3.93 3.43
C TRP A 339 -7.38 -2.79 4.27
N ASN A 340 -6.39 -3.08 5.13
CA ASN A 340 -5.90 -2.11 6.10
C ASN A 340 -4.44 -1.64 5.86
N ALA A 341 -4.28 -0.36 5.58
CA ALA A 341 -3.01 0.30 5.25
C ALA A 341 -1.77 0.19 6.20
N PRO A 342 -1.88 0.06 7.54
CA PRO A 342 -0.81 0.49 8.44
C PRO A 342 0.52 -0.24 8.28
N ASN A 343 0.53 -1.55 8.01
CA ASN A 343 1.79 -2.30 7.88
C ASN A 343 2.62 -1.75 6.71
N THR A 344 1.99 -1.58 5.55
CA THR A 344 2.65 -1.04 4.35
C THR A 344 3.16 0.38 4.58
N ILE A 345 2.33 1.28 5.12
CA ILE A 345 2.72 2.69 5.28
C ILE A 345 3.86 2.86 6.29
N LEU A 346 3.75 2.22 7.47
CA LEU A 346 4.77 2.31 8.51
C LEU A 346 6.10 1.70 8.05
N SER A 347 6.08 0.55 7.37
CA SER A 347 7.29 -0.14 6.94
C SER A 347 7.93 0.52 5.70
N GLN A 348 7.13 0.84 4.68
CA GLN A 348 7.62 1.35 3.40
C GLN A 348 8.08 2.80 3.47
N TYR A 349 7.28 3.65 4.14
CA TYR A 349 7.49 5.10 4.12
C TYR A 349 8.14 5.61 5.40
N ILE A 350 7.61 5.23 6.57
CA ILE A 350 8.10 5.76 7.85
C ILE A 350 9.47 5.15 8.19
N ALA A 351 9.58 3.82 8.22
CA ALA A 351 10.88 3.14 8.32
C ALA A 351 11.70 3.26 7.02
N GLY A 352 11.03 3.50 5.89
CA GLY A 352 11.67 3.92 4.64
C GLY A 352 12.22 2.81 3.77
N LEU A 353 11.79 1.56 3.97
CA LEU A 353 12.36 0.40 3.31
C LEU A 353 11.49 -0.05 2.12
N SER A 354 12.01 -0.03 0.89
CA SER A 354 11.21 -0.37 -0.30
C SER A 354 12.07 -0.91 -1.46
N PRO A 355 11.54 -1.78 -2.34
CA PRO A 355 12.29 -2.27 -3.49
C PRO A 355 12.42 -1.19 -4.57
N LEU A 356 13.62 -1.03 -5.14
CA LEU A 356 13.87 -0.20 -6.33
C LEU A 356 14.00 -1.03 -7.61
N GLN A 357 14.34 -2.31 -7.45
CA GLN A 357 14.41 -3.29 -8.52
C GLN A 357 13.67 -4.58 -8.11
N PRO A 358 13.20 -5.37 -9.09
CA PRO A 358 12.46 -6.60 -8.83
C PRO A 358 13.19 -7.58 -7.90
N GLY A 359 12.46 -8.13 -6.93
CA GLY A 359 12.97 -9.13 -5.99
C GLY A 359 13.91 -8.56 -4.94
N TRP A 360 13.96 -7.24 -4.75
CA TRP A 360 14.86 -6.57 -3.80
C TRP A 360 16.35 -6.64 -4.13
N THR A 361 16.72 -6.89 -5.40
CA THR A 361 18.14 -6.85 -5.83
C THR A 361 18.78 -5.49 -5.57
N THR A 362 17.99 -4.43 -5.75
CA THR A 362 18.29 -3.07 -5.27
C THR A 362 17.10 -2.56 -4.48
N PHE A 363 17.34 -1.98 -3.31
CA PHE A 363 16.30 -1.43 -2.45
C PHE A 363 16.69 -0.06 -1.90
N GLN A 364 15.71 0.72 -1.50
CA GLN A 364 15.89 2.02 -0.88
C GLN A 364 15.79 1.92 0.64
N VAL A 365 16.58 2.74 1.33
CA VAL A 365 16.39 3.08 2.75
C VAL A 365 16.28 4.59 2.88
N LYS A 366 15.05 5.11 3.02
CA LYS A 366 14.74 6.53 3.12
C LYS A 366 13.80 6.78 4.30
N PRO A 367 14.31 6.90 5.53
CA PRO A 367 13.47 7.11 6.72
C PRO A 367 12.69 8.42 6.62
N ARG A 368 11.42 8.37 7.05
CA ARG A 368 10.53 9.52 7.14
C ARG A 368 9.80 9.51 8.47
N LEU A 369 10.54 9.74 9.55
CA LEU A 369 10.08 9.40 10.89
C LEU A 369 8.90 10.25 11.40
N GLY A 370 8.60 11.38 10.76
CA GLY A 370 7.39 12.17 11.03
C GLY A 370 7.22 12.67 12.48
N GLY A 371 8.31 12.68 13.26
CA GLY A 371 8.32 13.04 14.68
C GLY A 371 8.66 11.88 15.63
N LEU A 372 8.70 10.63 15.13
CA LEU A 372 9.21 9.48 15.89
C LEU A 372 10.73 9.59 16.06
N THR A 373 11.24 9.15 17.21
CA THR A 373 12.67 9.20 17.52
C THR A 373 13.36 7.85 17.42
N ASN A 374 12.61 6.74 17.47
CA ASN A 374 13.15 5.41 17.25
C ASN A 374 12.20 4.64 16.32
N VAL A 375 12.73 4.06 15.25
CA VAL A 375 11.98 3.17 14.35
C VAL A 375 12.87 2.01 13.92
N THR A 376 12.42 0.78 14.16
CA THR A 376 13.04 -0.44 13.66
C THR A 376 12.10 -1.17 12.72
N GLN A 377 12.62 -1.64 11.59
CA GLN A 377 11.93 -2.50 10.64
C GLN A 377 12.80 -3.70 10.28
N HIS A 378 12.17 -4.87 10.27
CA HIS A 378 12.73 -6.11 9.75
C HIS A 378 11.83 -6.65 8.63
N VAL A 379 12.41 -6.96 7.47
CA VAL A 379 11.69 -7.54 6.32
C VAL A 379 12.45 -8.76 5.83
N THR A 380 11.71 -9.84 5.53
CA THR A 380 12.28 -11.02 4.86
C THR A 380 12.10 -10.88 3.36
N THR A 381 13.20 -10.79 2.61
CA THR A 381 13.18 -10.70 1.14
C THR A 381 13.59 -12.03 0.50
N PRO A 382 13.44 -12.20 -0.83
CA PRO A 382 14.00 -13.35 -1.55
C PRO A 382 15.51 -13.56 -1.35
N HIS A 383 16.25 -12.50 -1.00
CA HIS A 383 17.70 -12.55 -0.78
C HIS A 383 18.09 -12.73 0.69
N GLY A 384 17.10 -12.80 1.60
CA GLY A 384 17.31 -12.88 3.04
C GLY A 384 16.78 -11.66 3.79
N PRO A 385 17.01 -11.59 5.11
CA PRO A 385 16.49 -10.52 5.94
C PRO A 385 17.21 -9.19 5.69
N ILE A 386 16.44 -8.11 5.69
CA ILE A 386 16.92 -6.73 5.82
C ILE A 386 16.44 -6.22 7.17
N THR A 387 17.35 -5.65 7.97
CA THR A 387 17.00 -4.97 9.22
C THR A 387 17.52 -3.56 9.18
N VAL A 388 16.67 -2.60 9.51
CA VAL A 388 17.05 -1.20 9.68
C VAL A 388 16.51 -0.66 11.00
N THR A 389 17.36 0.01 11.75
CA THR A 389 16.99 0.76 12.95
C THR A 389 17.45 2.20 12.77
N HIS A 390 16.54 3.13 13.05
CA HIS A 390 16.74 4.57 13.02
C HIS A 390 16.58 5.11 14.43
N ASP A 391 17.57 5.86 14.91
CA ASP A 391 17.56 6.52 16.21
C ASP A 391 17.87 8.01 16.07
N TYR A 392 17.07 8.84 16.73
CA TYR A 392 17.32 10.26 16.90
C TYR A 392 17.61 10.58 18.37
N TYR A 393 18.81 11.09 18.61
CA TYR A 393 19.25 11.61 19.89
C TYR A 393 19.54 13.10 19.76
N GLY A 394 18.52 13.93 19.98
CA GLY A 394 18.61 15.37 19.80
C GLY A 394 18.98 15.75 18.37
N ARG A 395 20.26 16.07 18.12
CA ARG A 395 20.79 16.46 16.80
C ARG A 395 21.59 15.37 16.09
N THR A 396 21.66 14.19 16.69
CA THR A 396 22.33 13.03 16.11
C THR A 396 21.29 12.06 15.59
N PHE A 397 21.42 11.69 14.32
CA PHE A 397 20.69 10.60 13.69
C PHE A 397 21.64 9.42 13.50
N ILE A 398 21.22 8.23 13.93
CA ILE A 398 21.96 6.98 13.78
C ILE A 398 21.09 5.98 13.02
N MET A 399 21.64 5.36 11.99
CA MET A 399 21.03 4.27 11.26
C MET A 399 21.90 3.02 11.37
N HIS A 400 21.34 1.94 11.91
CA HIS A 400 21.92 0.61 11.83
C HIS A 400 21.23 -0.15 10.71
N LEU A 401 21.99 -0.62 9.71
CA LEU A 401 21.45 -1.28 8.52
C LEU A 401 22.19 -2.60 8.26
N SER A 402 21.42 -3.67 8.07
CA SER A 402 21.91 -4.98 7.61
C SER A 402 21.41 -5.25 6.19
N ILE A 403 22.34 -5.49 5.27
CA ILE A 403 22.12 -5.68 3.84
C ILE A 403 22.49 -7.12 3.47
N PRO A 404 21.55 -7.94 2.96
CA PRO A 404 21.79 -9.34 2.66
C PRO A 404 22.70 -9.52 1.42
N PRO A 405 23.35 -10.70 1.25
CA PRO A 405 24.17 -11.00 0.08
C PRO A 405 23.45 -10.77 -1.26
N ASN A 406 24.21 -10.43 -2.30
CA ASN A 406 23.73 -10.21 -3.67
C ASN A 406 22.70 -9.07 -3.84
N THR A 407 22.62 -8.14 -2.89
CA THR A 407 21.75 -6.97 -2.97
C THR A 407 22.53 -5.66 -2.85
N GLN A 408 21.87 -4.54 -3.13
CA GLN A 408 22.39 -3.19 -2.98
C GLN A 408 21.36 -2.28 -2.31
N ALA A 409 21.79 -1.45 -1.36
CA ALA A 409 20.94 -0.43 -0.73
C ALA A 409 21.26 0.96 -1.27
N HIS A 410 20.22 1.73 -1.60
CA HIS A 410 20.27 3.16 -1.88
C HIS A 410 19.75 3.90 -0.64
N VAL A 411 20.66 4.41 0.17
CA VAL A 411 20.33 5.08 1.42
C VAL A 411 20.22 6.57 1.18
N VAL A 412 19.04 7.13 1.50
CA VAL A 412 18.75 8.55 1.45
C VAL A 412 18.63 9.05 2.89
N LEU A 413 19.52 9.94 3.30
CA LEU A 413 19.52 10.45 4.67
C LEU A 413 18.63 11.70 4.80
N PRO A 414 18.15 12.03 6.01
CA PRO A 414 17.35 13.24 6.25
C PRO A 414 18.07 14.53 5.82
N THR A 415 17.55 15.19 4.78
CA THR A 415 18.21 16.32 4.08
C THR A 415 18.36 17.59 4.93
N THR A 416 17.45 17.83 5.87
CA THR A 416 17.49 19.02 6.75
C THR A 416 18.73 19.04 7.64
N GLN A 417 19.24 17.87 8.05
CA GLN A 417 20.48 17.78 8.82
C GLN A 417 21.71 17.83 7.91
N LEU A 418 21.67 17.16 6.75
CA LEU A 418 22.81 17.12 5.83
C LEU A 418 23.22 18.49 5.29
N ASN A 419 22.27 19.41 5.12
CA ASN A 419 22.53 20.74 4.56
C ASN A 419 23.06 21.76 5.58
N HIS A 420 23.18 21.39 6.87
CA HIS A 420 23.74 22.29 7.87
C HIS A 420 25.28 22.33 7.76
N PRO A 421 25.92 23.52 7.75
CA PRO A 421 27.36 23.68 7.47
C PRO A 421 28.28 22.95 8.45
N SER A 422 27.77 22.66 9.65
CA SER A 422 28.49 21.98 10.74
C SER A 422 28.07 20.52 10.94
N THR A 423 27.54 19.88 9.88
CA THR A 423 27.15 18.47 9.93
C THR A 423 28.33 17.56 9.62
N THR A 424 28.51 16.56 10.48
CA THR A 424 29.46 15.46 10.29
C THR A 424 28.71 14.18 9.96
N LEU A 425 29.28 13.38 9.06
CA LEU A 425 28.73 12.09 8.67
C LEU A 425 29.80 11.01 8.85
N ARG A 426 29.45 9.95 9.57
CA ARG A 426 30.31 8.77 9.77
C ARG A 426 29.64 7.51 9.23
N LEU A 427 30.44 6.66 8.59
CA LEU A 427 30.07 5.30 8.20
C LEU A 427 31.03 4.33 8.90
N ASN A 428 30.52 3.48 9.78
CA ASN A 428 31.33 2.59 10.63
C ASN A 428 32.49 3.36 11.30
N ASP A 429 32.14 4.43 12.01
CA ASP A 429 33.03 5.37 12.71
C ASP A 429 33.99 6.20 11.84
N THR A 430 34.04 5.95 10.54
CA THR A 430 34.90 6.67 9.59
C THR A 430 34.18 7.90 9.04
N LEU A 431 34.81 9.08 9.14
CA LEU A 431 34.28 10.32 8.57
C LEU A 431 34.24 10.22 7.04
N ILE A 432 33.07 10.50 6.45
CA ILE A 432 32.88 10.50 5.00
C ILE A 432 32.21 11.81 4.54
N LYS A 433 32.36 12.13 3.25
CA LYS A 433 31.62 13.23 2.64
C LYS A 433 30.16 12.83 2.40
N PRO A 434 29.19 13.73 2.59
CA PRO A 434 27.81 13.50 2.20
C PRO A 434 27.70 13.12 0.71
N GLN A 435 26.93 12.08 0.39
CA GLN A 435 26.53 11.68 -0.96
C GLN A 435 25.06 11.26 -0.90
N ASP A 436 24.19 11.74 -1.77
CA ASP A 436 22.76 11.37 -1.72
C ASP A 436 22.28 10.94 -3.11
N PRO A 437 21.86 9.67 -3.31
CA PRO A 437 21.85 8.58 -2.34
C PRO A 437 23.24 7.97 -2.08
N PHE A 438 23.44 7.38 -0.89
CA PHE A 438 24.57 6.48 -0.62
C PHE A 438 24.29 5.10 -1.20
N ILE A 439 25.24 4.54 -1.92
CA ILE A 439 25.15 3.18 -2.45
C ILE A 439 25.96 2.24 -1.57
N LEU A 440 25.29 1.35 -0.85
CA LEU A 440 25.91 0.36 0.03
C LEU A 440 25.75 -1.06 -0.52
N LYS A 441 26.82 -1.85 -0.39
CA LYS A 441 26.90 -3.27 -0.78
C LYS A 441 26.43 -4.16 0.39
N PRO A 442 26.36 -5.50 0.22
CA PRO A 442 26.03 -6.40 1.32
C PRO A 442 26.96 -6.22 2.53
N GLY A 443 26.41 -6.24 3.73
CA GLY A 443 27.15 -5.98 4.96
C GLY A 443 26.28 -5.38 6.08
N THR A 444 26.90 -5.07 7.21
CA THR A 444 26.27 -4.34 8.31
C THR A 444 26.94 -2.97 8.45
N TYR A 445 26.12 -1.94 8.61
CA TYR A 445 26.56 -0.55 8.62
C TYR A 445 25.96 0.20 9.80
N CYS A 446 26.76 1.09 10.39
CA CYS A 446 26.33 2.16 11.27
C CYS A 446 26.57 3.49 10.54
N ILE A 447 25.51 4.23 10.28
CA ILE A 447 25.56 5.55 9.63
C ILE A 447 25.15 6.59 10.67
N GLN A 448 26.03 7.51 10.99
CA GLN A 448 25.77 8.56 11.97
C GLN A 448 25.86 9.94 11.33
N VAL A 449 24.78 10.72 11.40
CA VAL A 449 24.73 12.14 11.03
C VAL A 449 24.67 12.94 12.33
N THR A 450 25.55 13.91 12.52
CA THR A 450 25.55 14.76 13.72
C THR A 450 25.76 16.21 13.32
N THR A 451 24.82 17.08 13.72
CA THR A 451 24.91 18.52 13.52
C THR A 451 25.47 19.20 14.78
N VAL A 452 26.64 19.84 14.65
CA VAL A 452 27.32 20.56 15.75
C VAL A 452 27.02 22.05 15.62
N ASP A 453 26.84 22.80 16.71
CA ASP A 453 26.85 24.27 16.61
C ASP A 453 28.29 24.76 16.42
N THR A 454 28.50 25.65 15.45
CA THR A 454 29.61 26.58 15.54
C THR A 454 29.16 27.68 16.50
N ASN A 455 29.70 27.67 17.71
CA ASN A 455 29.53 28.77 18.67
C ASN A 455 29.94 30.12 18.07
#